data_AF-A0A2M6WRH5-F1
#
_entry.id   AF-A0A2M6WRH5-F1
#
_cell.length_a   1.000
_cell.length_b   1.000
_cell.length_c   1.000
_cell.angle_alpha   90.00
_cell.angle_beta   90.00
_cell.angle_gamma   90.00
#
_symmetry.space_group_name_H-M   'P 1'
#
loop_
_entity.id
_entity.type
_entity.pdbx_description
1 polymer ?
#
loop_
_entity_poly.entity_id
_entity_poly.type
_entity_poly.pdbx_seq_one_letter_code
_entity_poly.pdbx_strand_id
1 'polypeptide(L)'
;MTITVKSNWTGSESTLNLVKKQIAQRWGEDEANRYNPKENCLTFKDWLKNGYIVKKGEKTLKSFVIVEKKDKETGKVIEKTPRSINLFYELQVEPETA
;
A
#
# COMPACT_ATOMS: atom_id res chain seq x y z
N MET A 1 8.76 6.15 -15.94
CA MET A 1 9.45 4.93 -15.46
C MET A 1 8.42 4.14 -14.68
N THR A 2 8.22 2.87 -14.99
CA THR A 2 7.25 2.01 -14.29
C THR A 2 8.05 1.09 -13.38
N ILE A 3 7.82 1.17 -12.08
CA ILE A 3 8.50 0.39 -11.05
C ILE A 3 7.59 -0.75 -10.65
N THR A 4 8.05 -1.98 -10.85
CA THR A 4 7.30 -3.21 -10.54
C THR A 4 8.04 -4.00 -9.48
N VAL A 5 7.48 -4.04 -8.27
CA VAL A 5 8.04 -4.68 -7.08
C VAL A 5 6.95 -5.50 -6.40
N LYS A 6 7.19 -6.80 -6.21
CA LYS A 6 6.21 -7.70 -5.57
C LYS A 6 5.87 -7.25 -4.15
N SER A 7 4.59 -7.00 -3.90
CA SER A 7 4.03 -6.71 -2.58
C SER A 7 3.33 -7.93 -1.97
N ASN A 8 3.26 -7.97 -0.64
CA ASN A 8 2.51 -8.99 0.11
C ASN A 8 1.04 -8.57 0.30
N TRP A 9 0.42 -7.95 -0.70
CA TRP A 9 -0.93 -7.39 -0.56
C TRP A 9 -1.97 -8.47 -0.26
N THR A 10 -2.67 -8.29 0.86
CA THR A 10 -3.78 -9.11 1.35
C THR A 10 -5.05 -8.28 1.55
N GLY A 11 -5.10 -7.09 0.94
CA GLY A 11 -6.22 -6.16 1.08
C GLY A 11 -7.51 -6.66 0.44
N SER A 12 -8.61 -5.99 0.76
CA SER A 12 -9.92 -6.19 0.15
C SER A 12 -10.12 -5.26 -1.05
N GLU A 13 -11.12 -5.53 -1.88
CA GLU A 13 -11.51 -4.66 -2.99
C GLU A 13 -11.83 -3.22 -2.51
N SER A 14 -12.38 -3.09 -1.31
CA SER A 14 -12.64 -1.80 -0.69
C SER A 14 -11.36 -0.98 -0.43
N THR A 15 -10.26 -1.63 -0.06
CA THR A 15 -8.98 -0.92 0.18
C THR A 15 -8.27 -0.59 -1.13
N LEU A 16 -8.42 -1.44 -2.15
CA LEU A 16 -8.00 -1.15 -3.52
C LEU A 16 -8.69 0.11 -4.03
N ASN A 17 -10.03 0.18 -3.96
CA ASN A 17 -10.79 1.33 -4.44
C ASN A 17 -10.47 2.61 -3.66
N LEU A 18 -10.20 2.50 -2.35
CA LEU A 18 -9.80 3.64 -1.53
C LEU A 18 -8.46 4.24 -1.95
N VAL A 19 -7.47 3.40 -2.22
CA VAL A 19 -6.14 3.85 -2.68
C VAL A 19 -6.24 4.37 -4.12
N LYS A 20 -6.99 3.69 -4.99
CA LYS A 20 -7.24 4.13 -6.37
C LYS A 20 -7.82 5.55 -6.42
N LYS A 21 -8.82 5.85 -5.57
CA LYS A 21 -9.39 7.21 -5.45
C LYS A 21 -8.36 8.26 -5.02
N GLN A 22 -7.48 7.92 -4.08
CA GLN A 22 -6.44 8.85 -3.62
C GLN A 22 -5.39 9.11 -4.72
N ILE A 23 -5.05 8.09 -5.50
CA ILE A 23 -4.15 8.23 -6.66
C ILE A 23 -4.83 9.12 -7.71
N ALA A 24 -6.10 8.86 -8.04
CA ALA A 24 -6.88 9.66 -8.98
C ALA A 24 -6.91 11.15 -8.58
N GLN A 25 -7.13 11.43 -7.30
CA GLN A 25 -7.15 12.79 -6.77
C GLN A 25 -5.80 13.52 -6.87
N ARG A 26 -4.68 12.80 -6.87
CA ARG A 26 -3.35 13.39 -6.86
C ARG A 26 -2.73 13.51 -8.25
N TRP A 27 -2.95 12.49 -9.09
CA TRP A 27 -2.27 12.35 -10.38
C TRP A 27 -3.20 12.06 -11.56
N GLY A 28 -4.52 11.98 -11.32
CA GLY A 28 -5.53 11.75 -12.36
C GLY A 28 -5.91 10.28 -12.54
N GLU A 29 -6.99 10.08 -13.31
CA GLU A 29 -7.58 8.75 -13.55
C GLU A 29 -6.64 7.81 -14.31
N ASP A 30 -5.75 8.32 -15.16
CA ASP A 30 -4.78 7.52 -15.89
C ASP A 30 -3.83 6.77 -14.95
N GLU A 31 -3.30 7.47 -13.94
CA GLU A 31 -2.46 6.85 -12.91
C GLU A 31 -3.27 5.94 -11.99
N ALA A 32 -4.53 6.29 -11.72
CA ALA A 32 -5.43 5.42 -10.97
C ALA A 32 -5.67 4.09 -11.69
N ASN A 33 -5.73 4.08 -13.03
CA ASN A 33 -5.89 2.87 -13.82
C ASN A 33 -4.60 2.03 -13.90
N ARG A 34 -3.43 2.66 -13.74
CA ARG A 34 -2.14 1.98 -13.63
C ARG A 34 -1.85 1.41 -12.25
N TYR A 35 -2.60 1.82 -11.23
CA TYR A 35 -2.44 1.33 -9.87
C TYR A 35 -2.63 -0.19 -9.78
N ASN A 36 -1.58 -0.87 -9.33
CA ASN A 36 -1.59 -2.29 -8.99
C ASN A 36 -1.06 -2.48 -7.56
N PRO A 37 -1.93 -2.80 -6.57
CA PRO A 37 -1.50 -2.98 -5.18
C PRO A 37 -0.44 -4.07 -4.98
N LYS A 38 -0.29 -5.01 -5.92
CA LYS A 38 0.69 -6.10 -5.85
C LYS A 38 2.08 -5.71 -6.35
N GLU A 39 2.20 -4.56 -7.01
CA GLU A 39 3.37 -4.26 -7.85
C GLU A 39 3.93 -2.85 -7.68
N ASN A 40 3.09 -1.83 -7.53
CA ASN A 40 3.55 -0.43 -7.57
C ASN A 40 3.06 0.43 -6.39
N CYS A 41 2.66 -0.22 -5.29
CA CYS A 41 2.21 0.47 -4.09
C CYS A 41 2.58 -0.32 -2.83
N LEU A 42 3.53 0.20 -2.08
CA LEU A 42 4.21 -0.51 -1.00
C LEU A 42 4.35 0.37 0.24
N THR A 43 4.67 -0.24 1.38
CA THR A 43 5.02 0.52 2.58
C THR A 43 6.41 1.14 2.43
N PHE A 44 6.72 2.18 3.23
CA PHE A 44 8.05 2.80 3.23
C PHE A 44 9.19 1.76 3.38
N LYS A 45 9.02 0.82 4.32
CA LYS A 45 10.02 -0.22 4.59
C LYS A 45 10.20 -1.16 3.41
N ASP A 46 9.12 -1.51 2.74
CA ASP A 46 9.17 -2.39 1.57
C ASP A 46 9.83 -1.68 0.38
N TRP A 47 9.56 -0.39 0.17
CA TRP A 47 10.28 0.39 -0.84
C TRP A 47 11.78 0.44 -0.56
N LEU A 48 12.15 0.74 0.68
CA LEU A 48 13.55 0.80 1.11
C LEU A 48 14.27 -0.54 0.89
N LYS A 49 13.62 -1.64 1.26
CA LYS A 49 14.15 -3.00 1.02
C LYS A 49 14.42 -3.29 -0.46
N ASN A 50 13.68 -2.66 -1.37
CA ASN A 50 13.82 -2.82 -2.81
C ASN A 50 14.72 -1.74 -3.45
N GLY A 51 15.46 -0.96 -2.66
CA GLY A 51 16.39 0.05 -3.16
C GLY A 51 15.72 1.34 -3.61
N TYR A 52 14.55 1.66 -3.06
CA TYR A 52 13.84 2.92 -3.33
C TYR A 52 13.54 3.66 -2.03
N ILE A 53 13.71 4.97 -2.06
CA ILE A 53 13.36 5.85 -0.95
C ILE A 53 12.16 6.72 -1.33
N VAL A 54 11.28 6.98 -0.36
CA VAL A 54 10.18 7.94 -0.55
C VAL A 54 10.77 9.35 -0.59
N LYS A 55 10.40 10.11 -1.63
CA LYS A 55 10.82 11.50 -1.83
C LYS A 55 10.45 12.35 -0.62
N LYS A 56 11.33 13.28 -0.26
CA LYS A 56 11.13 14.13 0.93
C LYS A 56 9.88 15.00 0.78
N GLY A 57 9.00 14.96 1.79
CA GLY A 57 7.77 15.76 1.84
C GLY A 57 6.53 15.07 1.24
N GLU A 58 6.67 13.87 0.69
CA GLU A 58 5.55 13.10 0.15
C GLU A 58 4.56 12.67 1.24
N LYS A 59 3.26 12.76 0.94
CA LYS A 59 2.19 12.34 1.84
C LYS A 59 1.82 10.88 1.60
N THR A 60 1.55 10.13 2.66
CA THR A 60 1.12 8.73 2.52
C THR A 60 -0.23 8.61 1.83
N LEU A 61 -0.44 7.50 1.13
CA LEU A 61 -1.76 7.00 0.74
C LEU A 61 -2.28 6.15 1.90
N LYS A 62 -3.47 6.50 2.42
CA LYS A 62 -4.05 5.80 3.56
C LYS A 62 -4.80 4.56 3.09
N SER A 63 -4.41 3.42 3.63
CA SER A 63 -5.12 2.15 3.47
C SER A 63 -5.34 1.52 4.83
N PHE A 64 -6.03 0.38 4.87
CA PHE A 64 -6.19 -0.40 6.08
C PHE A 64 -6.23 -1.89 5.75
N VAL A 65 -5.94 -2.72 6.75
CA VAL A 65 -6.15 -4.17 6.70
C VAL A 65 -6.98 -4.58 7.90
N ILE A 66 -7.83 -5.59 7.71
CA ILE A 66 -8.61 -6.15 8.82
C ILE A 66 -7.77 -7.26 9.43
N VAL A 67 -7.33 -7.08 10.67
CA VAL A 67 -6.60 -8.11 11.41
C VAL A 67 -7.61 -8.89 12.22
N GLU A 68 -7.70 -10.19 11.94
CA GLU A 68 -8.54 -11.11 12.69
C GLU A 68 -7.74 -11.66 13.89
N LYS A 69 -8.23 -11.39 15.10
CA LYS A 69 -7.73 -12.00 16.33
C LYS A 69 -8.47 -13.32 16.52
N LYS A 70 -7.72 -14.42 16.47
CA LYS A 70 -8.26 -15.76 16.74
C LYS A 70 -8.03 -16.16 18.19
N ASP A 71 -9.01 -16.85 18.74
CA ASP A 71 -8.91 -17.53 20.03
C ASP A 71 -7.84 -18.62 19.97
N LYS A 72 -7.00 -18.70 20.99
CA LYS A 72 -5.87 -19.63 21.00
C LYS A 72 -6.31 -21.09 21.20
N GLU A 73 -7.46 -21.32 21.82
CA GLU A 73 -7.93 -22.68 22.16
C GLU A 73 -8.90 -23.22 21.12
N THR A 74 -9.78 -22.39 20.58
CA THR A 74 -10.84 -22.81 19.66
C THR A 74 -10.59 -22.44 18.20
N GLY A 75 -9.60 -21.58 17.92
CA GLY A 75 -9.28 -21.09 16.58
C GLY A 75 -10.35 -20.17 15.97
N LYS A 76 -11.43 -19.87 16.71
CA LYS A 76 -12.51 -18.99 16.25
C LYS A 76 -12.04 -17.53 16.23
N VAL A 77 -12.50 -16.77 15.24
CA VAL A 77 -12.23 -15.32 15.17
C VAL A 77 -13.03 -14.63 16.28
N ILE A 78 -12.33 -14.07 17.27
CA ILE A 78 -12.94 -13.34 18.40
C ILE A 78 -13.17 -11.88 18.00
N GLU A 79 -12.24 -11.29 17.24
CA GLU A 79 -12.23 -9.84 17.01
C GLU A 79 -11.69 -9.54 15.61
N LYS A 80 -12.28 -8.55 14.94
CA LYS A 80 -11.76 -7.99 13.69
C LYS A 80 -11.44 -6.53 13.92
N THR A 81 -10.16 -6.18 13.93
CA THR A 81 -9.73 -4.81 14.17
C THR A 81 -9.12 -4.23 12.89
N PRO A 82 -9.61 -3.09 12.37
CA PRO A 82 -8.97 -2.42 11.25
C PRO A 82 -7.64 -1.82 11.72
N ARG A 83 -6.56 -2.11 11.00
CA ARG A 83 -5.26 -1.47 11.18
C ARG A 83 -4.94 -0.62 9.97
N SER A 84 -4.70 0.66 10.21
CA SER A 84 -4.28 1.59 9.18
C SER A 84 -2.88 1.24 8.68
N ILE A 85 -2.70 1.26 7.37
CA ILE A 85 -1.43 1.09 6.68
C ILE A 85 -1.15 2.35 5.86
N ASN A 86 0.09 2.82 5.94
CA ASN A 86 0.58 3.91 5.11
C ASN A 86 1.31 3.32 3.90
N LEU A 87 0.82 3.64 2.72
CA LEU A 87 1.38 3.19 1.44
C LEU A 87 1.93 4.38 0.64
N PHE A 88 2.82 4.08 -0.30
CA PHE A 88 3.38 5.03 -1.24
C PHE A 88 3.33 4.42 -2.65
N TYR A 89 2.89 5.22 -3.62
CA TYR A 89 2.84 4.85 -5.02
C TYR A 89 4.19 5.09 -5.72
N GLU A 90 4.42 4.43 -6.87
CA GLU A 90 5.69 4.51 -7.62
C GLU A 90 6.16 5.94 -7.93
N LEU A 91 5.25 6.89 -8.12
CA LEU A 91 5.61 8.28 -8.39
C LEU A 91 6.18 9.03 -7.17
N GLN A 92 5.94 8.51 -5.98
CA GLN A 92 6.37 9.10 -4.70
C GLN A 92 7.75 8.63 -4.24
N VAL A 93 8.37 7.71 -4.99
CA VAL A 93 9.66 7.15 -4.66
C VAL A 93 10.70 7.48 -5.72
N GLU A 94 11.96 7.39 -5.33
CA GLU A 94 13.13 7.52 -6.18
C GLU A 94 14.15 6.43 -5.82
N PRO A 95 15.04 6.03 -6.74
CA PRO A 95 16.10 5.10 -6.42
C PRO A 95 16.91 5.62 -5.24
N GLU A 96 17.19 4.74 -4.27
CA GLU A 96 18.14 5.04 -3.20
C GLU A 96 19.54 5.04 -3.82
N THR A 97 19.96 6.19 -4.36
CA THR A 97 21.36 6.40 -4.73
C THR A 97 22.21 6.27 -3.49
N ALA A 98 23.08 5.27 -3.49
CA ALA A 98 24.11 5.04 -2.48
C ALA A 98 25.09 6.22 -2.38
#